data_AF-A0A6I1NNS1-F1
#
_entry.id   AF-A0A6I1NNS1-F1
#
_cell.length_a   1.000
_cell.length_b   1.000
_cell.length_c   1.000
_cell.angle_alpha   90.00
_cell.angle_beta   90.00
_cell.angle_gamma   90.00
#
_symmetry.space_group_name_H-M   'P 1'
#
loop_
_entity.id
_entity.type
_entity.pdbx_description
1 polymer ?
#
loop_
_entity_poly.entity_id
_entity_poly.type
_entity_poly.pdbx_seq_one_letter_code
_entity_poly.pdbx_strand_id
1 'polypeptide(L)'
;RISKYNVGGAFRLPETAVSKRVLLVPGQVEDDASIRTGSPQIHSNLALLQAARLANPQAWIVYKPHPDVIAGNRKGAVPADALAALADQVAIDADIADCLRVSDEVHTMTSLAGFEALLQGKTVHCYGAPFYAG
;
A
#
# COMPACT_ATOMS: atom_id res chain seq x y z
N ARG A 1 9.39 -21.95 5.03
CA ARG A 1 8.35 -21.07 4.46
C ARG A 1 6.99 -21.60 4.93
N ILE A 2 6.31 -20.92 5.85
CA ILE A 2 4.97 -21.28 6.34
C ILE A 2 4.19 -19.97 6.52
N SER A 3 3.08 -19.84 5.80
CA SER A 3 2.03 -18.82 5.98
C SER A 3 0.76 -19.31 5.29
N LYS A 4 -0.41 -19.03 5.89
CA LYS A 4 -1.71 -19.70 5.70
C LYS A 4 -2.48 -19.26 4.43
N TYR A 5 -1.95 -18.33 3.63
CA TYR A 5 -2.65 -17.77 2.47
C TYR A 5 -1.70 -17.40 1.32
N ASN A 6 -1.25 -18.39 0.54
CA ASN A 6 -0.51 -18.16 -0.73
C ASN A 6 -1.50 -17.92 -1.89
N VAL A 7 -2.33 -16.89 -1.82
CA VAL A 7 -3.24 -16.53 -2.92
C VAL A 7 -2.69 -15.28 -3.60
N GLY A 8 -1.79 -15.47 -4.56
CA GLY A 8 -1.25 -14.39 -5.38
C GLY A 8 -0.26 -14.88 -6.44
N GLY A 9 -0.37 -14.37 -7.67
CA GLY A 9 0.60 -14.60 -8.74
C GLY A 9 1.89 -13.81 -8.50
N ALA A 10 2.99 -14.24 -9.14
CA ALA A 10 4.28 -13.56 -9.03
C ALA A 10 4.17 -12.09 -9.50
N PHE A 11 4.43 -11.14 -8.60
CA PHE A 11 4.42 -9.71 -8.96
C PHE A 11 5.76 -9.27 -9.54
N ARG A 12 5.71 -8.55 -10.67
CA ARG A 12 6.89 -7.99 -11.34
C ARG A 12 6.63 -6.53 -11.71
N LEU A 13 7.69 -5.74 -11.60
CA LEU A 13 7.72 -4.38 -12.10
C LEU A 13 7.97 -4.40 -13.61
N PRO A 14 7.33 -3.50 -14.39
CA PRO A 14 7.66 -3.32 -15.80
C PRO A 14 9.02 -2.65 -15.97
N GLU A 15 9.60 -2.73 -17.17
CA GLU A 15 10.89 -2.11 -17.50
C GLU A 15 10.89 -0.59 -17.26
N THR A 16 9.74 0.06 -17.44
CA THR A 16 9.54 1.50 -17.20
C THR A 16 9.70 1.92 -15.74
N ALA A 17 9.71 0.96 -14.80
CA ALA A 17 9.92 1.21 -13.38
C ALA A 17 11.39 1.09 -12.94
N VAL A 18 12.28 0.51 -13.77
CA VAL A 18 13.65 0.11 -13.36
C VAL A 18 14.51 1.29 -12.89
N SER A 19 14.30 2.50 -13.41
CA SER A 19 15.04 3.70 -13.05
C SER A 19 14.33 4.58 -12.00
N LYS A 20 13.19 4.14 -11.48
CA LYS A 20 12.37 4.91 -10.54
C LYS A 20 12.46 4.32 -9.14
N ARG A 21 12.33 5.20 -8.14
CA ARG A 21 12.05 4.79 -6.76
C ARG A 21 10.68 4.10 -6.73
N VAL A 22 10.59 2.91 -6.13
CA VAL A 22 9.36 2.11 -6.08
C VAL A 22 8.69 2.22 -4.72
N LEU A 23 7.45 2.68 -4.72
CA LEU A 23 6.64 2.88 -3.51
C LEU A 23 5.51 1.85 -3.49
N LEU A 24 5.39 1.12 -2.39
CA LEU A 24 4.21 0.31 -2.12
C LEU A 24 3.24 1.11 -1.26
N VAL A 25 2.00 1.24 -1.73
CA VAL A 25 0.87 1.76 -0.97
C VAL A 25 -0.11 0.60 -0.72
N PRO A 26 -0.09 -0.04 0.47
CA PRO A 26 -1.06 -1.07 0.80
C PRO A 26 -2.42 -0.43 1.11
N GLY A 27 -3.43 -0.82 0.34
CA GLY A 27 -4.82 -0.50 0.62
C GLY A 27 -5.25 -1.13 1.94
N GLN A 28 -6.07 -0.39 2.67
CA GLN A 28 -6.56 -0.76 3.98
C GLN A 28 -8.09 -0.70 4.00
N VAL A 29 -8.69 -1.31 5.00
CA VAL A 29 -10.12 -1.21 5.23
C VAL A 29 -10.41 0.05 6.03
N GLU A 30 -11.09 1.03 5.43
CA GLU A 30 -11.23 2.39 6.00
C GLU A 30 -12.03 2.45 7.30
N ASP A 31 -12.93 1.50 7.53
CA ASP A 31 -13.72 1.40 8.76
C ASP A 31 -13.06 0.51 9.83
N ASP A 32 -11.83 0.04 9.60
CA ASP A 32 -11.06 -0.68 10.60
C ASP A 32 -10.80 0.18 11.85
N ALA A 33 -10.81 -0.45 13.02
CA ALA A 33 -10.56 0.25 14.29
C ALA A 33 -9.19 0.95 14.28
N SER A 34 -8.17 0.32 13.70
CA SER A 34 -6.82 0.87 13.61
C SER A 34 -6.76 2.17 12.80
N ILE A 35 -7.54 2.30 11.72
CA ILE A 35 -7.65 3.56 10.97
C ILE A 35 -8.44 4.58 11.78
N ARG A 36 -9.61 4.18 12.29
CA ARG A 36 -10.51 5.08 13.01
C ARG A 36 -9.88 5.75 14.23
N THR A 37 -9.00 5.05 14.94
CA THR A 37 -8.34 5.57 16.14
C THR A 37 -6.89 5.95 15.93
N GLY A 38 -6.23 5.36 14.93
CA GLY A 38 -4.80 5.53 14.68
C GLY A 38 -4.47 6.49 13.55
N SER A 39 -5.42 6.92 12.70
CA SER A 39 -5.12 7.73 11.52
C SER A 39 -6.05 8.93 11.38
N PRO A 40 -5.96 9.94 12.27
CA PRO A 40 -6.96 11.01 12.36
C PRO A 40 -6.93 12.02 11.19
N GLN A 41 -5.81 12.13 10.47
CA GLN A 41 -5.65 13.10 9.37
C GLN A 41 -5.87 12.47 7.99
N ILE A 42 -5.22 11.33 7.73
CA ILE A 42 -5.38 10.57 6.49
C ILE A 42 -6.05 9.26 6.87
N HIS A 43 -7.32 9.12 6.55
CA HIS A 43 -8.15 7.97 6.94
C HIS A 43 -8.81 7.24 5.76
N SER A 44 -8.41 7.57 4.53
CA SER A 44 -8.92 6.92 3.32
C SER A 44 -7.77 6.48 2.41
N ASN A 45 -8.00 5.43 1.62
CA ASN A 45 -7.01 4.93 0.67
C ASN A 45 -6.72 5.98 -0.41
N LEU A 46 -7.74 6.75 -0.82
CA LEU A 46 -7.58 7.86 -1.75
C LEU A 46 -6.65 8.94 -1.18
N ALA A 47 -6.86 9.37 0.07
CA ALA A 47 -6.02 10.37 0.70
C ALA A 47 -4.58 9.88 0.89
N LEU A 48 -4.39 8.60 1.23
CA LEU A 48 -3.07 7.98 1.32
C LEU A 48 -2.34 8.00 -0.04
N LEU A 49 -3.02 7.62 -1.13
CA LEU A 49 -2.45 7.67 -2.48
C LEU A 49 -2.11 9.10 -2.91
N GLN A 50 -2.99 10.07 -2.62
CA GLN A 50 -2.74 11.48 -2.88
C GLN A 50 -1.50 11.99 -2.13
N ALA A 51 -1.38 11.66 -0.84
CA ALA A 51 -0.23 12.06 -0.03
C ALA A 51 1.08 11.41 -0.52
N ALA A 52 1.05 10.12 -0.87
CA ALA A 52 2.21 9.41 -1.41
C ALA A 52 2.66 10.01 -2.75
N ARG A 53 1.73 10.27 -3.68
CA ARG A 53 2.02 10.88 -4.98
C ARG A 53 2.52 12.32 -4.85
N LEU A 54 1.93 13.12 -3.95
CA LEU A 54 2.36 14.49 -3.71
C LEU A 54 3.79 14.55 -3.17
N ALA A 55 4.12 13.68 -2.21
CA ALA A 55 5.47 13.59 -1.66
C ALA A 55 6.49 13.05 -2.66
N ASN A 56 6.06 12.20 -3.60
CA ASN A 56 6.93 11.50 -4.54
C ASN A 56 6.42 11.60 -6.00
N PRO A 57 6.49 12.78 -6.64
CA PRO A 57 5.87 12.98 -7.96
C PRO A 57 6.42 12.06 -9.06
N GLN A 58 7.70 11.70 -8.99
CA GLN A 58 8.40 10.93 -10.04
C GLN A 58 8.50 9.43 -9.75
N ALA A 59 8.09 9.00 -8.55
CA ALA A 59 8.21 7.60 -8.15
C ALA A 59 7.24 6.68 -8.89
N TRP A 60 7.56 5.38 -8.91
CA TRP A 60 6.67 4.33 -9.38
C TRP A 60 5.82 3.83 -8.21
N ILE A 61 4.53 4.17 -8.20
CA ILE A 61 3.61 3.79 -7.13
C ILE A 61 2.87 2.51 -7.50
N VAL A 62 3.10 1.48 -6.70
CA VAL A 62 2.34 0.23 -6.69
C VAL A 62 1.25 0.33 -5.62
N TYR A 63 -0.02 0.37 -6.03
CA TYR A 63 -1.15 0.25 -5.12
C TYR A 63 -1.56 -1.21 -4.98
N LYS A 64 -1.51 -1.75 -3.76
CA LYS A 64 -1.99 -3.10 -3.45
C LYS A 64 -3.34 -3.01 -2.72
N PRO A 65 -4.49 -3.12 -3.40
CA PRO A 65 -5.78 -3.03 -2.73
C PRO A 65 -5.98 -4.17 -1.73
N HIS A 66 -6.73 -3.89 -0.66
CA HIS A 66 -7.10 -4.88 0.35
C HIS A 66 -8.08 -5.90 -0.24
N PRO A 67 -7.90 -7.21 -0.04
CA PRO A 67 -8.77 -8.24 -0.62
C PRO A 67 -10.25 -8.06 -0.23
N ASP A 68 -10.55 -7.72 1.04
CA ASP A 68 -11.93 -7.49 1.48
C ASP A 68 -12.61 -6.27 0.82
N VAL A 69 -11.82 -5.29 0.37
CA VAL A 69 -12.34 -4.13 -0.38
C VAL A 69 -12.66 -4.55 -1.82
N ILE A 70 -11.78 -5.33 -2.45
CA ILE A 70 -12.00 -5.87 -3.80
C ILE A 70 -13.22 -6.80 -3.83
N ALA A 71 -13.41 -7.60 -2.79
CA ALA A 71 -14.58 -8.46 -2.66
C ALA A 71 -15.89 -7.69 -2.39
N GLY A 72 -15.83 -6.37 -2.17
CA GLY A 72 -17.00 -5.54 -1.86
C GLY A 72 -17.51 -5.68 -0.43
N ASN A 73 -16.78 -6.38 0.44
CA ASN A 73 -17.19 -6.67 1.82
C ASN A 73 -16.95 -5.48 2.76
N ARG A 74 -16.02 -4.59 2.43
CA ARG A 74 -15.55 -3.51 3.31
C ARG A 74 -15.30 -2.20 2.57
N LYS A 75 -15.33 -1.09 3.31
CA LYS A 75 -15.05 0.25 2.77
C LYS A 75 -13.56 0.44 2.48
N GLY A 76 -13.27 1.18 1.41
CA GLY A 76 -11.90 1.47 0.98
C GLY A 76 -11.67 1.50 -0.53
N ALA A 77 -12.71 1.39 -1.35
CA ALA A 77 -12.57 1.46 -2.79
C ALA A 77 -12.07 2.86 -3.21
N VAL A 78 -11.07 2.87 -4.08
CA VAL A 78 -10.56 4.10 -4.71
C VAL A 78 -11.21 4.22 -6.10
N PRO A 79 -11.76 5.38 -6.48
CA PRO A 79 -12.29 5.59 -7.83
C PRO A 79 -11.26 5.26 -8.91
N ALA A 80 -11.71 4.64 -10.01
CA ALA A 80 -10.82 4.13 -11.05
C ALA A 80 -10.02 5.25 -11.75
N ASP A 81 -10.63 6.41 -11.96
CA ASP A 81 -10.01 7.63 -12.50
C ASP A 81 -8.92 8.17 -11.58
N ALA A 82 -9.20 8.25 -10.27
CA ALA A 82 -8.22 8.64 -9.28
C ALA A 82 -7.07 7.63 -9.19
N LEU A 83 -7.39 6.33 -9.25
CA LEU A 83 -6.38 5.28 -9.20
C LEU A 83 -5.45 5.32 -10.41
N ALA A 84 -5.99 5.53 -11.61
CA ALA A 84 -5.21 5.70 -12.84
C ALA A 84 -4.32 6.96 -12.83
N ALA A 85 -4.72 8.00 -12.11
CA ALA A 85 -3.93 9.22 -11.96
C ALA A 85 -2.85 9.14 -10.88
N LEU A 86 -3.06 8.32 -9.84
CA LEU A 86 -2.22 8.31 -8.64
C LEU A 86 -1.25 7.12 -8.59
N ALA A 87 -1.65 5.96 -9.09
CA ALA A 87 -0.85 4.74 -9.08
C ALA A 87 -0.37 4.38 -10.50
N ASP A 88 0.91 4.00 -10.62
CA ASP A 88 1.46 3.51 -11.89
C ASP A 88 1.09 2.04 -12.13
N GLN A 89 0.85 1.28 -11.06
CA GLN A 89 0.48 -0.13 -11.14
C GLN A 89 -0.46 -0.53 -10.00
N VAL A 90 -1.49 -1.31 -10.31
CA VAL A 90 -2.43 -1.85 -9.33
C VAL A 90 -2.24 -3.36 -9.21
N ALA A 91 -1.88 -3.82 -8.02
CA ALA A 91 -1.44 -5.20 -7.77
C ALA A 91 -2.58 -6.08 -7.21
N ILE A 92 -3.72 -6.19 -7.92
CA ILE A 92 -4.93 -6.86 -7.40
C ILE A 92 -4.63 -8.31 -6.97
N ASP A 93 -4.09 -9.10 -7.88
CA ASP A 93 -3.84 -10.55 -7.73
C ASP A 93 -2.43 -10.89 -7.23
N ALA A 94 -1.68 -9.91 -6.73
CA ALA A 94 -0.31 -10.10 -6.26
C ALA A 94 -0.27 -10.55 -4.79
N ASP A 95 0.75 -11.33 -4.43
CA ASP A 95 1.13 -11.49 -3.02
C ASP A 95 1.78 -10.19 -2.53
N ILE A 96 1.32 -9.67 -1.38
CA ILE A 96 1.92 -8.47 -0.77
C ILE A 96 3.40 -8.66 -0.44
N ALA A 97 3.83 -9.89 -0.16
CA ALA A 97 5.24 -10.21 0.06
C ALA A 97 6.09 -10.01 -1.21
N ASP A 98 5.50 -10.22 -2.40
CA ASP A 98 6.18 -9.92 -3.67
C ASP A 98 6.24 -8.41 -3.90
N CYS A 99 5.17 -7.67 -3.61
CA CYS A 99 5.15 -6.22 -3.67
C CYS A 99 6.19 -5.59 -2.73
N LEU A 100 6.29 -6.06 -1.49
CA LEU A 100 7.26 -5.59 -0.49
C LEU A 100 8.71 -5.79 -0.94
N ARG A 101 8.98 -6.94 -1.58
CA ARG A 101 10.34 -7.26 -2.05
C ARG A 101 10.83 -6.26 -3.08
N VAL A 102 9.96 -5.90 -4.02
CA VAL A 102 10.30 -5.00 -5.14
C VAL A 102 10.18 -3.52 -4.80
N SER A 103 9.51 -3.16 -3.69
CA SER A 103 9.43 -1.78 -3.23
C SER A 103 10.70 -1.32 -2.53
N ASP A 104 11.06 -0.06 -2.69
CA ASP A 104 12.07 0.61 -1.89
C ASP A 104 11.48 1.17 -0.59
N GLU A 105 10.25 1.70 -0.69
CA GLU A 105 9.56 2.42 0.39
C GLU A 105 8.11 1.92 0.52
N VAL A 106 7.58 1.98 1.73
CA VAL A 106 6.17 1.66 2.02
C VAL A 106 5.48 2.87 2.63
N HIS A 107 4.37 3.29 2.02
CA HIS A 107 3.56 4.42 2.47
C HIS A 107 2.24 3.89 3.00
N THR A 108 2.01 3.94 4.31
CA THR A 108 0.85 3.32 4.95
C THR A 108 0.23 4.24 6.00
N MET A 109 -1.05 4.05 6.31
CA MET A 109 -1.65 4.64 7.51
C MET A 109 -1.22 3.82 8.73
N THR A 110 -1.75 2.60 8.84
CA THR A 110 -1.63 1.76 10.05
C THR A 110 -1.48 0.27 9.73
N SER A 111 -1.22 -0.09 8.46
CA SER A 111 -1.20 -1.49 8.02
C SER A 111 -0.05 -2.27 8.65
N LEU A 112 -0.30 -3.52 9.04
CA LEU A 112 0.77 -4.45 9.45
C LEU A 112 1.88 -4.59 8.40
N ALA A 113 1.55 -4.39 7.12
CA ALA A 113 2.53 -4.38 6.03
C ALA A 113 3.66 -3.36 6.23
N GLY A 114 3.39 -2.24 6.93
CA GLY A 114 4.44 -1.29 7.31
C GLY A 114 5.44 -1.89 8.30
N PHE A 115 4.98 -2.67 9.27
CA PHE A 115 5.87 -3.40 10.17
C PHE A 115 6.68 -4.48 9.45
N GLU A 116 6.04 -5.24 8.56
CA GLU A 116 6.73 -6.25 7.73
C GLU A 116 7.81 -5.63 6.84
N ALA A 117 7.57 -4.41 6.34
CA ALA A 117 8.54 -3.65 5.57
C ALA A 117 9.75 -3.22 6.41
N LEU A 118 9.53 -2.76 7.65
CA LEU A 118 10.61 -2.44 8.59
C LEU A 118 11.49 -3.67 8.88
N LEU A 119 10.88 -4.85 9.07
CA LEU A 119 11.62 -6.11 9.27
C LEU A 119 12.48 -6.50 8.05
N GLN A 120 12.14 -5.99 6.86
CA GLN A 120 12.90 -6.18 5.63
C GLN A 120 13.90 -5.04 5.34
N GLY A 121 14.07 -4.10 6.27
CA GLY A 121 14.98 -2.96 6.14
C GLY A 121 14.52 -1.92 5.11
N LYS A 122 13.23 -1.89 4.78
CA LYS A 122 12.64 -0.88 3.88
C LYS A 122 12.37 0.42 4.63
N THR A 123 12.39 1.54 3.92
CA THR A 123 11.92 2.82 4.46
C THR A 123 10.41 2.80 4.57
N VAL A 124 9.85 3.26 5.69
CA VAL A 124 8.40 3.27 5.93
C VAL A 124 7.93 4.67 6.32
N HIS A 125 6.96 5.17 5.57
CA HIS A 125 6.27 6.43 5.83
C HIS A 125 4.89 6.14 6.41
N CYS A 126 4.70 6.46 7.70
CA CYS A 126 3.42 6.31 8.39
C CYS A 126 2.65 7.63 8.33
N TYR A 127 1.44 7.57 7.78
CA TYR A 127 0.47 8.69 7.73
C TYR A 127 -0.60 8.57 8.83
N GLY A 128 -0.54 7.50 9.61
CA GLY A 128 -1.19 7.35 10.90
C GLY A 128 -0.15 7.08 11.99
N ALA A 129 -0.63 6.60 13.14
CA ALA A 129 0.14 6.24 14.33
C ALA A 129 -0.06 4.74 14.65
N PRO A 130 0.47 3.83 13.81
CA PRO A 130 0.51 2.41 14.15
C PRO A 130 1.46 2.17 15.34
N PHE A 131 1.38 0.99 15.95
CA PHE A 131 2.20 0.63 17.12
C PHE A 131 3.72 0.67 16.88
N TYR A 132 4.15 0.62 15.62
CA TYR A 132 5.55 0.64 15.21
C TYR A 132 6.02 2.03 14.74
N ALA A 133 5.19 3.07 14.89
CA ALA A 133 5.56 4.46 14.65
C ALA A 133 5.81 5.18 15.98
N GLY A 134 6.76 6.13 15.99
CA GLY A 134 7.19 6.87 17.18
C GLY A 134 8.70 7.12 17.17
#